data_AF-A0A0F9SC40-F1
#
_entry.id   AF-A0A0F9SC40-F1
#
_cell.length_a   1.000
_cell.length_b   1.000
_cell.length_c   1.000
_cell.angle_alpha   90.00
_cell.angle_beta   90.00
_cell.angle_gamma   90.00
#
_symmetry.space_group_name_H-M   'P 1'
#
loop_
_entity.id
_entity.type
_entity.pdbx_description
1 polymer ?
#
loop_
_entity_poly.entity_id
_entity_poly.type
_entity_poly.pdbx_seq_one_letter_code
_entity_poly.pdbx_strand_id
1 'polypeptide(L)' 'MFSTQNGECAICGTHSSELDQALSVDHDHSTGKVRGLLCNSCNLMLGLVKDDISTLLAAIDHLRK' A
#
# COMPACT_ATOMS: atom_id res chain seq x y z
N MET A 1 11.90 -8.03 -5.30
CA MET A 1 10.79 -7.12 -4.94
C MET A 1 11.01 -5.72 -5.50
N PHE A 2 12.11 -5.03 -5.15
CA PHE A 2 12.39 -3.69 -5.69
C PHE A 2 12.48 -3.67 -7.22
N SER A 3 13.38 -4.46 -7.81
CA SER A 3 13.51 -4.52 -9.28
C SER A 3 12.27 -5.05 -10.00
N THR A 4 11.51 -5.95 -9.36
CA THR A 4 10.27 -6.51 -9.93
C THR A 4 9.10 -5.53 -9.88
N GLN A 5 9.15 -4.55 -8.98
CA GLN A 5 8.18 -3.44 -8.89
C GLN A 5 8.73 -2.15 -9.52
N ASN A 6 9.83 -2.21 -10.30
CA ASN A 6 10.49 -1.05 -10.88
C ASN A 6 10.84 0.06 -9.86
N GLY A 7 11.02 -0.27 -8.58
CA GLY A 7 11.24 0.72 -7.53
C GLY A 7 10.01 1.56 -7.17
N GLU A 8 8.81 1.12 -7.54
CA GLU A 8 7.56 1.86 -7.34
C GLU A 8 6.69 1.25 -6.22
N CYS A 9 5.90 2.11 -5.59
CA CYS A 9 4.83 1.69 -4.69
C CYS A 9 3.80 0.83 -5.44
N ALA A 10 3.51 -0.37 -4.92
CA ALA A 10 2.56 -1.30 -5.55
C ALA A 10 1.11 -0.80 -5.60
N ILE A 11 0.76 0.27 -4.86
CA ILE A 11 -0.60 0.85 -4.83
C ILE A 11 -0.68 2.12 -5.68
N CYS A 12 0.16 3.12 -5.41
CA CYS A 12 0.05 4.43 -6.07
C CYS A 12 1.00 4.61 -7.25
N GLY A 13 1.95 3.70 -7.49
CA GLY A 13 2.92 3.78 -8.59
C GLY A 13 4.02 4.83 -8.39
N THR A 14 4.05 5.58 -7.28
CA THR A 14 5.10 6.57 -7.03
C THR A 14 6.46 5.88 -6.90
N HIS A 15 7.43 6.32 -7.69
CA HIS A 15 8.79 5.77 -7.67
C HIS A 15 9.55 6.20 -6.41
N SER A 16 10.44 5.35 -5.89
CA SER A 16 11.17 5.62 -4.65
C SER A 16 12.07 6.86 -4.71
N SER A 17 12.45 7.31 -5.90
CA SER A 17 13.23 8.56 -6.07
C SER A 17 12.41 9.84 -5.84
N GLU A 18 11.08 9.73 -5.85
CA GLU A 18 10.16 10.86 -5.62
C GLU A 18 9.70 10.94 -4.16
N LEU A 19 10.20 10.04 -3.30
CA LEU A 19 9.81 9.93 -1.90
C LEU A 19 10.97 10.37 -0.99
N ASP A 20 10.64 11.07 0.09
CA ASP A 20 11.60 11.41 1.16
C ASP A 20 12.04 10.17 1.97
N GLN A 21 11.27 9.08 1.89
CA GLN A 21 11.50 7.84 2.63
C GLN A 21 11.49 6.64 1.68
N ALA A 22 12.28 5.63 2.02
CA ALA A 22 12.28 4.36 1.30
C ALA A 22 10.92 3.66 1.35
N LEU A 23 10.64 2.81 0.36
CA LEU A 23 9.44 1.98 0.37
C LEU A 23 9.48 0.96 1.52
N SER A 24 8.35 0.77 2.18
CA SER A 24 8.14 -0.21 3.24
C SER A 24 7.76 -1.56 2.68
N VAL A 25 8.22 -2.64 3.32
CA VAL A 25 7.78 -4.01 3.00
C VAL A 25 6.43 -4.27 3.65
N ASP A 26 5.40 -4.36 2.82
CA ASP A 26 4.05 -4.68 3.24
C ASP A 26 3.84 -6.20 3.31
N HIS A 27 3.14 -6.65 4.34
CA HIS A 27 2.85 -8.06 4.60
C HIS A 27 1.47 -8.23 5.21
N ASP A 28 0.85 -9.37 4.93
CA ASP A 28 -0.41 -9.76 5.53
C ASP A 28 -0.22 -10.07 7.03
N HIS A 29 -0.93 -9.35 7.89
CA HIS A 29 -0.77 -9.48 9.35
C HIS A 29 -1.27 -10.82 9.94
N SER A 30 -2.03 -11.62 9.18
CA SER A 30 -2.55 -12.91 9.63
C SER A 30 -1.63 -14.08 9.25
N THR A 31 -1.02 -14.00 8.06
CA THR A 31 -0.24 -15.08 7.45
C THR A 31 1.26 -14.79 7.42
N GLY A 32 1.67 -13.54 7.63
CA GLY A 32 3.05 -13.08 7.48
C GLY A 32 3.54 -13.03 6.03
N LYS A 33 2.67 -13.31 5.05
CA LYS A 33 3.04 -13.33 3.63
C LYS A 33 3.32 -11.91 3.15
N VAL A 34 4.51 -11.68 2.60
CA VAL A 34 4.87 -10.41 1.94
C VAL A 34 3.97 -10.18 0.73
N ARG A 35 3.38 -8.98 0.67
CA ARG A 35 2.48 -8.54 -0.41
C ARG A 35 3.20 -7.68 -1.45
N GLY A 36 4.07 -6.76 -1.01
CA GLY A 36 4.84 -5.89 -1.90
C GLY A 36 5.58 -4.76 -1.19
N LEU A 37 6.17 -3.85 -1.96
CA LEU A 37 6.71 -2.58 -1.46
C LEU A 37 5.68 -1.46 -1.60
N LEU A 38 5.47 -0.68 -0.53
CA LEU A 38 4.54 0.44 -0.49
C LEU A 38 5.22 1.72 -0.02
N CYS A 39 4.78 2.88 -0.51
CA CYS A 39 5.16 4.16 0.10
C CYS A 39 4.53 4.29 1.50
N ASN A 40 5.08 5.16 2.35
CA ASN A 40 4.61 5.32 3.72
C ASN A 40 3.11 5.68 3.79
N SER A 41 2.62 6.54 2.90
CA SER A 41 1.20 6.96 2.87
C SER A 41 0.26 5.81 2.54
N CYS A 42 0.59 5.00 1.52
CA CYS A 42 -0.22 3.83 1.17
C CYS A 42 -0.19 2.76 2.25
N ASN A 43 0.99 2.51 2.84
CA ASN A 43 1.14 1.55 3.94
C ASN A 43 0.34 1.98 5.18
N LEU A 44 0.42 3.26 5.54
CA LEU A 44 -0.35 3.82 6.65
C LEU A 44 -1.86 3.73 6.40
N MET A 45 -2.31 4.02 5.18
CA MET A 45 -3.73 3.91 4.81
C MET A 45 -4.26 2.49 5.05
N LEU A 46 -3.52 1.44 4.64
CA LEU A 46 -3.90 0.06 4.91
C LEU A 46 -3.97 -0.25 6.42
N GLY A 47 -3.01 0.25 7.18
CA GLY A 47 -3.01 0.12 8.65
C GLY A 47 -4.21 0.82 9.31
N LEU A 48 -4.60 2.00 8.84
CA LEU A 48 -5.76 2.76 9.36
C LEU A 48 -7.07 2.02 9.15
N VAL A 49 -7.22 1.32 8.03
CA VAL A 49 -8.38 0.47 7.75
C VAL A 49 -8.20 -0.98 8.21
N LYS A 50 -7.08 -1.29 8.88
CA LYS A 50 -6.74 -2.63 9.39
C LYS A 50 -6.84 -3.73 8.34
N ASP A 51 -6.40 -3.43 7.12
CA ASP A 51 -6.52 -4.32 5.96
C ASP A 51 -7.96 -4.77 5.62
N ASP A 52 -8.99 -4.10 6.15
CA ASP A 52 -10.39 -4.49 5.90
C ASP A 52 -10.86 -4.06 4.52
N ILE A 53 -11.07 -5.06 3.66
CA ILE A 53 -11.58 -4.88 2.30
C ILE A 53 -12.96 -4.22 2.30
N SER A 54 -13.81 -4.52 3.28
CA SER A 54 -15.17 -3.97 3.34
C SER A 54 -15.15 -2.44 3.50
N THR A 55 -14.26 -1.94 4.37
CA THR A 55 -14.04 -0.51 4.58
C THR A 55 -13.49 0.17 3.31
N LEU A 56 -12.56 -0.47 2.59
CA LEU A 56 -12.03 0.07 1.34
C LEU A 56 -13.10 0.16 0.23
N LEU A 57 -13.95 -0.86 0.10
CA LEU A 57 -15.08 -0.84 -0.84
C LEU A 57 -16.08 0.26 -0.50
N ALA A 58 -16.43 0.40 0.79
CA ALA A 58 -17.31 1.48 1.25
C ALA A 58 -16.71 2.88 0.97
N ALA A 59 -15.39 3.04 1.09
CA ALA A 59 -14.71 4.29 0.75
C ALA A 59 -14.80 4.61 -0.75
N ILE A 60 -14.66 3.61 -1.63
CA ILE A 60 -14.86 3.78 -3.08
C ILE A 60 -16.30 4.23 -3.38
N ASP A 61 -17.29 3.58 -2.77
CA ASP A 61 -18.71 3.93 -2.97
C ASP A 61 -19.04 5.32 -2.41
N HIS A 62 -18.38 5.74 -1.33
CA HIS A 62 -18.50 7.10 -0.79
C HIS A 62 -18.01 8.17 -1.79
N LEU A 63 -16.86 7.93 -2.46
CA LEU A 63 -16.28 8.86 -3.44
C LEU A 63 -17.11 9.01 -4.72
N ARG A 64 -18.00 8.05 -5.01
CA ARG A 64 -18.87 8.06 -6.21
C ARG A 64 -20.16 8.84 -6.02
N LYS A 65 -20.48 9.27 -4.79
CA LYS A 65 -21.65 10.11 -4.51
C LYS A 65 -21.45 11.53 -5.02
#